data_AF-A0A6A5WMN0-F1
#
_entry.id   AF-A0A6A5WMN0-F1
#
_cell.length_a   1.000
_cell.length_b   1.000
_cell.length_c   1.000
_cell.angle_alpha   90.00
_cell.angle_beta   90.00
_cell.angle_gamma   90.00
#
_symmetry.space_group_name_H-M   'P 1'
#
loop_
_entity.id
_entity.type
_entity.pdbx_description
1 polymer ?
#
loop_
_entity_poly.entity_id
_entity_poly.type
_entity_poly.pdbx_seq_one_letter_code
_entity_poly.pdbx_strand_id
1 'polypeptide(L)'
;MAVLQGYRRAYRLDTPSAFKNPLSHVILGNGIGRHSPTMARPKAKRRVQKEQLAMSVRKNFNALAVSETDVIVDMLYKVKTKDKEFRVRFAPQRK
;
A
#
# COMPACT_ATOMS: atom_id res chain seq x y z
N MET A 1 -3.25 -8.20 1.95
CA MET A 1 -2.42 -7.47 0.96
C MET A 1 -3.04 -6.17 0.50
N ALA A 2 -4.34 -6.15 0.17
CA ALA A 2 -5.01 -4.96 -0.39
C ALA A 2 -4.92 -3.71 0.51
N VAL A 3 -5.14 -3.87 1.82
CA VAL A 3 -5.14 -2.76 2.80
C VAL A 3 -3.76 -2.10 2.92
N LEU A 4 -2.69 -2.87 3.22
CA LEU A 4 -1.33 -2.33 3.36
C LEU A 4 -0.83 -1.63 2.08
N GLN A 5 -1.15 -2.21 0.91
CA GLN A 5 -0.80 -1.61 -0.38
C GLN A 5 -1.66 -0.40 -0.72
N GLY A 6 -2.91 -0.36 -0.25
CA GLY A 6 -3.78 0.81 -0.34
C GLY A 6 -3.21 1.96 0.48
N TYR A 7 -2.86 1.70 1.75
CA TYR A 7 -2.23 2.67 2.64
C TYR A 7 -0.94 3.24 2.05
N ARG A 8 -0.02 2.35 1.62
CA ARG A 8 1.24 2.77 0.96
C ARG A 8 1.01 3.73 -0.20
N ARG A 9 -0.01 3.48 -1.04
CA ARG A 9 -0.36 4.34 -2.19
C ARG A 9 -0.98 5.66 -1.75
N ALA A 10 -1.90 5.63 -0.79
CA ALA A 10 -2.57 6.83 -0.28
C ALA A 10 -1.60 7.81 0.38
N TYR A 11 -0.66 7.30 1.18
CA TYR A 11 0.31 8.10 1.94
C TYR A 11 1.68 8.22 1.26
N ARG A 12 1.82 7.74 0.01
CA ARG A 12 3.06 7.80 -0.80
C ARG A 12 4.32 7.35 -0.05
N LEU A 13 4.23 6.27 0.75
CA LEU A 13 5.36 5.78 1.54
C LEU A 13 6.51 5.37 0.62
N ASP A 14 7.72 5.85 0.93
CA ASP A 14 8.97 5.45 0.29
C ASP A 14 9.44 4.07 0.79
N THR A 15 8.60 3.08 0.53
CA THR A 15 8.87 1.68 0.87
C THR A 15 8.60 0.82 -0.36
N PRO A 16 9.32 -0.28 -0.56
CA PRO A 16 9.03 -1.21 -1.63
C PRO A 16 7.68 -1.91 -1.46
N SER A 17 7.14 -2.40 -2.59
CA SER A 17 5.91 -3.18 -2.58
C SER A 17 6.15 -4.59 -2.03
N ALA A 18 5.23 -5.09 -1.21
CA ALA A 18 5.25 -6.50 -0.82
C ALA A 18 4.93 -7.46 -1.99
N PHE A 19 5.41 -8.70 -1.88
CA PHE A 19 4.97 -9.79 -2.75
C PHE A 19 3.44 -9.97 -2.73
N LYS A 20 2.83 -10.34 -3.87
CA LYS A 20 1.37 -10.60 -3.92
C LYS A 20 1.03 -11.95 -3.27
N ASN A 21 1.80 -12.98 -3.62
CA ASN A 21 1.72 -14.31 -3.05
C ASN A 21 2.79 -14.45 -1.95
N PRO A 22 2.43 -14.81 -0.70
CA PRO A 22 3.39 -15.04 0.38
C PRO A 22 4.55 -15.98 0.02
N LEU A 23 4.28 -17.03 -0.75
CA LEU A 23 5.29 -18.04 -1.12
C LEU A 23 6.24 -17.57 -2.23
N SER A 24 5.92 -16.49 -2.93
CA SER A 24 6.78 -16.02 -4.03
C SER A 24 8.15 -15.55 -3.56
N HIS A 25 8.30 -15.14 -2.29
CA HIS A 25 9.61 -14.84 -1.72
C HIS A 25 10.52 -16.09 -1.67
N VAL A 26 9.98 -17.30 -1.50
CA VAL A 26 10.77 -18.53 -1.46
C VAL A 26 11.42 -18.81 -2.81
N ILE A 27 10.68 -18.58 -3.90
CA ILE A 27 11.17 -18.81 -5.27
C ILE A 27 12.09 -17.66 -5.69
N LEU A 28 11.64 -16.42 -5.50
CA LEU A 28 12.35 -15.23 -5.97
C LEU A 28 13.58 -14.89 -5.10
N GLY A 29 13.58 -15.32 -3.83
CA GLY A 29 14.67 -15.10 -2.90
C GLY A 29 15.85 -16.06 -3.09
N ASN A 30 15.73 -17.10 -3.90
CA ASN A 30 16.70 -18.20 -4.01
C ASN A 30 17.14 -18.48 -5.45
N GLY A 31 18.36 -18.98 -5.62
CA GLY A 31 18.92 -19.42 -6.91
C GLY A 31 18.69 -18.43 -8.05
N ILE A 32 18.23 -18.95 -9.19
CA ILE A 32 17.91 -18.18 -10.41
C ILE A 32 16.82 -17.12 -10.16
N GLY A 33 15.94 -17.33 -9.17
CA GLY A 33 14.89 -16.37 -8.82
C GLY A 33 15.40 -14.99 -8.42
N ARG A 34 16.64 -14.89 -7.88
CA ARG A 34 17.30 -13.62 -7.56
C ARG A 34 17.62 -12.78 -8.80
N HIS A 35 17.83 -13.44 -9.93
CA HIS A 35 18.12 -12.80 -11.22
C HIS A 35 16.84 -12.46 -11.99
N SER A 36 15.66 -12.82 -11.47
CA SER A 36 14.39 -12.45 -12.08
C SER A 36 14.26 -10.91 -12.20
N PRO A 37 13.51 -10.39 -13.19
CA PRO A 37 13.24 -8.96 -13.32
C PRO A 37 12.54 -8.33 -12.09
N THR A 38 11.98 -9.14 -11.19
CA THR A 38 11.39 -8.68 -9.93
C THR A 38 12.47 -8.42 -8.87
N MET A 39 13.51 -9.24 -8.82
CA MET A 39 14.56 -9.21 -7.80
C MET A 39 15.85 -8.54 -8.26
N ALA A 40 16.10 -8.47 -9.57
CA ALA A 40 17.24 -7.76 -10.16
C ALA A 40 17.13 -6.23 -10.03
N ARG A 41 15.96 -5.69 -9.64
CA ARG A 41 15.74 -4.25 -9.42
C ARG A 41 16.68 -3.66 -8.36
N PRO A 42 16.90 -2.34 -8.32
CA PRO A 42 17.60 -1.68 -7.22
C PRO A 42 16.95 -2.03 -5.87
N LYS A 43 17.74 -2.15 -4.79
CA LYS A 43 17.26 -2.58 -3.45
C LYS A 43 16.00 -1.83 -3.00
N ALA A 44 15.94 -0.52 -3.19
CA ALA A 44 14.79 0.33 -2.83
C ALA A 44 13.49 -0.06 -3.57
N LYS A 45 13.59 -0.68 -4.74
CA LYS A 45 12.46 -1.08 -5.60
C LYS A 45 12.22 -2.60 -5.64
N ARG A 46 13.07 -3.41 -4.98
CA ARG A 46 12.89 -4.87 -4.88
C ARG A 46 11.67 -5.18 -4.04
N ARG A 47 10.92 -6.22 -4.39
CA ARG A 47 9.79 -6.63 -3.57
C ARG A 47 10.25 -7.16 -2.21
N VAL A 48 9.45 -6.91 -1.19
CA VAL A 48 9.73 -7.29 0.19
C VAL A 48 8.68 -8.24 0.76
N GLN A 49 9.00 -8.87 1.87
CA GLN A 49 8.01 -9.65 2.61
C GLN A 49 6.91 -8.75 3.18
N LYS A 50 5.76 -9.36 3.47
CA LYS A 50 4.57 -8.65 3.95
C LYS A 50 4.84 -7.96 5.28
N GLU A 51 5.60 -8.60 6.14
CA GLU A 51 5.97 -8.20 7.49
C GLU A 51 6.76 -6.90 7.46
N GLN A 52 7.71 -6.77 6.52
CA GLN A 52 8.50 -5.56 6.34
C GLN A 52 7.64 -4.37 5.89
N LEU A 53 6.70 -4.59 4.97
CA LEU A 53 5.73 -3.56 4.60
C LEU A 53 4.83 -3.18 5.78
N ALA A 54 4.35 -4.16 6.54
CA ALA A 54 3.50 -3.92 7.71
C ALA A 54 4.22 -3.09 8.78
N MET A 55 5.49 -3.38 9.06
CA MET A 55 6.31 -2.59 10.00
C MET A 55 6.49 -1.15 9.54
N SER A 56 6.72 -0.94 8.24
CA SER A 56 6.90 0.41 7.70
C SER A 56 5.58 1.20 7.72
N VAL A 57 4.47 0.56 7.42
CA VAL A 57 3.12 1.14 7.54
C VAL A 57 2.82 1.50 9.00
N ARG A 58 3.10 0.60 9.95
CA ARG A 58 2.91 0.88 11.38
C ARG A 58 3.74 2.06 11.86
N LYS A 59 5.02 2.11 11.47
CA LYS A 59 5.91 3.23 11.82
C LYS A 59 5.36 4.55 11.30
N ASN A 60 4.94 4.59 10.03
CA ASN A 60 4.36 5.79 9.46
C ASN A 60 3.06 6.18 10.16
N PHE A 61 2.14 5.23 10.35
CA PHE A 61 0.86 5.46 11.02
C PHE A 61 1.03 6.04 12.42
N ASN A 62 1.94 5.49 13.22
CA ASN A 62 2.20 5.97 14.58
C ASN A 62 2.89 7.35 14.61
N ALA A 63 3.59 7.73 13.53
CA ALA A 63 4.26 9.02 13.42
C ALA A 63 3.38 10.10 12.78
N LEU A 64 2.16 9.77 12.34
CA LEU A 64 1.23 10.75 11.82
C LEU A 64 0.73 11.63 12.97
N ALA A 65 1.14 12.90 12.96
CA ALA A 65 0.57 13.91 13.84
C ALA A 65 -0.80 14.32 13.29
N VAL A 66 -1.87 13.82 13.91
CA VAL A 66 -3.25 14.16 13.58
C VAL A 66 -3.94 14.75 14.80
N SER A 67 -4.76 15.78 14.57
CA SER A 67 -5.64 16.34 15.60
C SER A 67 -6.89 15.47 15.73
N GLU A 68 -7.23 15.09 16.95
CA GLU A 68 -8.43 14.29 17.23
C GLU A 68 -9.70 14.97 16.73
N THR A 69 -9.82 16.28 16.95
CA THR A 69 -10.98 17.07 16.53
C THR A 69 -11.18 17.02 15.01
N ASP A 70 -10.10 17.18 14.24
CA ASP A 70 -10.17 17.16 12.77
C ASP A 70 -10.60 15.78 12.26
N VAL A 71 -10.09 14.71 12.89
CA VAL A 71 -10.44 13.33 12.54
C VAL A 71 -11.91 13.03 12.82
N ILE A 72 -12.44 13.49 13.96
CA ILE A 72 -13.86 13.30 14.31
C ILE A 72 -14.76 14.04 13.31
N VAL A 73 -14.45 15.29 12.99
CA VAL A 73 -15.25 16.11 12.06
C VAL A 73 -15.25 15.48 10.66
N ASP A 74 -14.08 15.09 10.15
CA ASP A 74 -13.94 14.44 8.84
C ASP A 74 -14.68 13.10 8.79
N MET A 75 -14.62 12.29 9.86
CA MET A 75 -15.35 11.04 9.95
C MET A 75 -16.87 11.26 9.95
N LEU A 76 -17.38 12.18 10.77
CA LEU A 76 -18.81 12.50 10.82
C LEU A 76 -19.33 13.02 9.48
N TYR A 77 -18.56 13.92 8.85
CA TYR A 77 -18.89 14.45 7.53
C TYR A 77 -18.97 13.31 6.51
N LYS A 78 -17.89 12.53 6.37
CA LYS A 78 -17.82 11.42 5.42
C LYS A 78 -18.94 10.40 5.63
N VAL A 79 -19.28 10.05 6.87
CA VAL A 79 -20.37 9.10 7.17
C VAL A 79 -21.74 9.67 6.78
N LYS A 80 -22.00 10.95 7.06
CA LYS A 80 -23.28 11.60 6.78
C LYS A 80 -23.50 11.88 5.28
N THR A 81 -22.43 11.98 4.49
CA THR A 81 -22.51 12.31 3.05
C THR A 81 -22.18 11.16 2.11
N LYS A 82 -21.96 9.93 2.60
CA LYS A 82 -21.61 8.76 1.74
C LYS A 82 -22.56 8.56 0.57
N ASP A 83 -23.86 8.74 0.80
CA ASP A 83 -24.90 8.50 -0.21
C ASP A 83 -25.06 9.67 -1.19
N LYS A 84 -24.42 10.81 -0.91
CA LYS A 84 -24.42 12.03 -1.73
C LYS A 84 -23.16 12.13 -2.59
N GLU A 85 -22.21 11.21 -2.45
CA GLU A 85 -20.98 11.21 -3.23
C GLU A 85 -21.32 10.86 -4.69
N PHE A 86 -20.99 11.74 -5.64
CA PHE A 86 -21.26 11.53 -7.07
C PHE A 86 -20.44 10.34 -7.58
N ARG A 87 -21.08 9.18 -7.74
CA ARG A 87 -20.44 7.92 -8.15
C ARG A 87 -20.39 7.74 -9.66
N VAL A 88 -19.86 8.71 -10.41
CA VAL A 88 -19.48 8.48 -11.82
C VAL A 88 -17.97 8.25 -11.88
N ARG A 89 -17.57 6.98 -11.94
CA ARG A 89 -16.19 6.59 -12.23
C ARG A 89 -16.12 6.11 -13.67
N PHE A 90 -15.71 7.00 -14.58
CA PHE A 90 -15.32 6.58 -15.93
C PHE A 90 -14.00 5.82 -15.83
N ALA A 91 -14.05 4.49 -15.80
CA ALA A 91 -12.85 3.71 -16.06
C ALA A 91 -12.46 3.94 -17.53
N PRO A 92 -11.20 4.31 -17.84
CA PRO A 92 -10.79 4.44 -19.24
C PRO A 92 -10.94 3.09 -19.95
N GLN A 93 -11.66 3.09 -21.07
CA GLN A 93 -11.83 1.92 -21.91
C GLN A 93 -10.44 1.47 -22.39
N ARG A 94 -10.00 0.28 -21.96
CA ARG A 94 -8.78 -0.34 -22.49
C ARG A 94 -9.08 -0.80 -23.92
N LYS A 95 -8.57 -0.06 -24.91
CA LYS A 95 -8.42 -0.55 -26.28
C LYS A 95 -7.20 -1.46 -26.38
#